data_AF-A0A1M3PL86-F1
#
_entry.id   AF-A0A1M3PL86-F1
#
_cell.length_a   1.000
_cell.length_b   1.000
_cell.length_c   1.000
_cell.angle_alpha   90.00
_cell.angle_beta   90.00
_cell.angle_gamma   90.00
#
_symmetry.space_group_name_H-M   'P 1'
#
loop_
_entity.id
_entity.type
_entity.pdbx_description
1 polymer ?
#
loop_
_entity_poly.entity_id
_entity_poly.type
_entity_poly.pdbx_seq_one_letter_code
_entity_poly.pdbx_strand_id
1 'polypeptide(L)'
;MDHAGPTTELPMAHQDRGADPDTYGDLVDPDFTEALLAALTGMAVRSPRRQADLAVALLRSGMTVDEASVTAALRHLERDGCIEHLVPLTDGGLLMSVTAHGIERLSHTARRYVLDVAGK
;
A
#
# COMPACT_ATOMS: atom_id res chain seq x y z
N MET A 1 42.16 -46.41 -33.57
CA MET A 1 42.10 -45.13 -32.84
C MET A 1 40.77 -44.52 -33.19
N ASP A 2 39.76 -44.97 -32.47
CA ASP A 2 38.39 -44.49 -32.51
C ASP A 2 38.30 -43.17 -31.76
N HIS A 3 37.55 -42.21 -32.29
CA HIS A 3 36.59 -41.39 -31.54
C HIS A 3 35.72 -40.63 -32.53
N ALA A 4 34.58 -41.24 -32.85
CA ALA A 4 33.40 -40.53 -33.37
C ALA A 4 32.89 -39.60 -32.26
N GLY A 5 32.94 -38.30 -32.47
CA GLY A 5 32.27 -37.32 -31.61
C GLY A 5 30.78 -37.27 -32.00
N PRO A 6 29.84 -37.34 -31.04
CA PRO A 6 28.43 -37.13 -31.37
C PRO A 6 28.15 -35.64 -31.52
N THR A 7 27.59 -35.30 -32.68
CA THR A 7 26.86 -34.07 -33.00
C THR A 7 25.66 -33.96 -32.06
N THR A 8 25.58 -32.91 -31.25
CA THR A 8 24.35 -32.54 -30.54
C THR A 8 23.81 -31.25 -31.14
N GLU A 9 22.80 -31.39 -31.98
CA GLU A 9 21.93 -30.31 -32.41
C GLU A 9 20.95 -29.94 -31.27
N LEU A 10 20.92 -28.64 -30.94
CA LEU A 10 19.82 -27.75 -30.49
C LEU A 10 18.69 -28.30 -29.57
N PRO A 11 18.25 -27.51 -28.57
CA PRO A 11 17.27 -26.48 -28.91
C PRO A 11 17.57 -25.09 -28.34
N MET A 12 17.18 -24.11 -29.14
CA MET A 12 16.83 -22.77 -28.71
C MET A 12 15.76 -22.79 -27.61
N ALA A 13 15.73 -21.69 -26.85
CA ALA A 13 14.58 -21.17 -26.11
C ALA A 13 14.20 -21.89 -24.80
N HIS A 14 14.82 -21.42 -23.71
CA HIS A 14 14.05 -20.82 -22.61
C HIS A 14 14.76 -19.48 -22.36
N GLN A 15 14.26 -18.33 -22.81
CA GLN A 15 13.13 -17.65 -22.14
C GLN A 15 13.01 -18.14 -20.70
N ASP A 16 14.03 -17.82 -19.90
CA ASP A 16 13.78 -17.58 -18.50
C ASP A 16 12.85 -16.38 -18.47
N ARG A 17 11.58 -16.71 -18.24
CA ARG A 17 10.45 -15.81 -18.13
C ARG A 17 10.90 -14.51 -17.49
N GLY A 18 10.50 -13.40 -18.11
CA GLY A 18 10.48 -12.13 -17.41
C GLY A 18 9.97 -12.37 -16.01
N ALA A 19 10.71 -11.87 -15.01
CA ALA A 19 10.15 -11.67 -13.70
C ALA A 19 8.88 -10.85 -13.93
N ASP A 20 7.73 -11.54 -13.92
CA ASP A 20 6.43 -10.91 -14.04
C ASP A 20 6.40 -9.90 -12.90
N PRO A 21 6.36 -8.58 -13.17
CA PRO A 21 6.25 -7.59 -12.10
C PRO A 21 4.94 -7.75 -11.31
N ASP A 22 4.04 -8.61 -11.80
CA ASP A 22 2.80 -9.02 -11.15
C ASP A 22 2.95 -10.22 -10.18
N THR A 23 4.15 -10.85 -10.07
CA THR A 23 4.38 -11.96 -9.12
C THR A 23 4.58 -11.48 -7.67
N TYR A 24 4.87 -10.19 -7.48
CA TYR A 24 4.72 -9.52 -6.18
C TYR A 24 3.34 -8.89 -6.10
N GLY A 25 2.31 -9.70 -6.33
CA GLY A 25 0.96 -9.40 -5.91
C GLY A 25 0.92 -9.27 -4.39
N ASP A 26 1.11 -8.05 -3.90
CA ASP A 26 0.06 -7.36 -3.16
C ASP A 26 -0.51 -8.13 -1.95
N LEU A 27 0.34 -8.81 -1.16
CA LEU A 27 0.06 -8.96 0.27
C LEU A 27 0.31 -7.62 0.93
N VAL A 28 -0.58 -6.67 0.61
CA VAL A 28 -0.76 -5.46 1.36
C VAL A 28 -1.08 -5.90 2.78
N ASP A 29 -0.17 -5.61 3.70
CA ASP A 29 -0.41 -5.87 5.11
C ASP A 29 -1.68 -5.09 5.52
N PRO A 30 -2.77 -5.79 5.92
CA PRO A 30 -4.02 -5.14 6.27
C PRO A 30 -3.85 -4.26 7.51
N ASP A 31 -2.98 -4.64 8.44
CA ASP A 31 -2.71 -3.87 9.65
C ASP A 31 -1.96 -2.59 9.30
N PHE A 32 -0.99 -2.66 8.38
CA PHE A 32 -0.31 -1.47 7.87
C PHE A 32 -1.28 -0.52 7.16
N THR A 33 -2.19 -1.06 6.36
CA THR A 33 -3.15 -0.25 5.59
C THR A 33 -4.18 0.42 6.47
N GLU A 34 -4.69 -0.27 7.48
CA GLU A 34 -5.56 0.32 8.48
C GLU A 34 -4.82 1.37 9.34
N ALA A 35 -3.56 1.12 9.71
CA ALA A 35 -2.75 2.10 10.42
C ALA A 35 -2.47 3.36 9.58
N LEU A 36 -2.22 3.18 8.27
CA LEU A 36 -2.05 4.29 7.33
C LEU A 36 -3.36 5.09 7.18
N LEU A 37 -4.49 4.41 6.98
CA LEU A 37 -5.81 5.05 6.93
C LEU A 37 -6.12 5.80 8.23
N ALA A 38 -5.73 5.27 9.38
CA ALA A 38 -5.88 5.93 10.69
C ALA A 38 -5.11 7.24 10.76
N ALA A 39 -3.85 7.22 10.36
CA ALA A 39 -2.99 8.39 10.37
C ALA A 39 -3.51 9.48 9.43
N LEU A 40 -3.88 9.11 8.20
CA LEU A 40 -4.45 10.02 7.20
C LEU A 40 -5.78 10.62 7.66
N THR A 41 -6.68 9.79 8.21
CA THR A 41 -7.97 10.24 8.76
C THR A 41 -7.78 11.20 9.92
N GLY A 42 -6.86 10.90 10.84
CA GLY A 42 -6.56 11.76 11.99
C GLY A 42 -6.01 13.13 11.59
N MET A 43 -5.35 13.23 10.44
CA MET A 43 -4.95 14.50 9.83
C MET A 43 -6.12 15.20 9.14
N ALA A 44 -6.88 14.48 8.31
CA ALA A 44 -8.00 15.02 7.56
C ALA A 44 -9.09 15.61 8.47
N VAL A 45 -9.37 15.00 9.62
CA VAL A 45 -10.35 15.51 10.61
C VAL A 45 -9.95 16.89 11.15
N ARG A 46 -8.65 17.20 11.20
CA ARG A 46 -8.15 18.52 11.66
C ARG A 46 -8.08 19.55 10.53
N SER A 47 -8.31 19.13 9.29
CA SER A 47 -8.27 19.97 8.10
C SER A 47 -9.70 20.41 7.70
N PRO A 48 -9.96 21.71 7.48
CA PRO A 48 -11.26 22.18 6.98
C PRO A 48 -11.68 21.56 5.64
N ARG A 49 -10.71 21.10 4.85
CA ARG A 49 -10.90 20.50 3.52
C ARG A 49 -10.79 18.98 3.50
N ARG A 50 -10.66 18.32 4.67
CA ARG A 50 -10.40 16.87 4.76
C ARG A 50 -9.14 16.40 4.02
N GLN A 51 -8.19 17.29 3.87
CA GLN A 51 -6.91 16.99 3.22
C GLN A 51 -5.94 16.40 4.24
N ALA A 52 -5.19 15.39 3.81
CA ALA A 52 -4.13 14.73 4.56
C ALA A 52 -2.81 14.79 3.78
N ASP A 53 -1.74 15.07 4.50
CA ASP A 53 -0.36 15.04 4.00
C ASP A 53 0.28 13.72 4.43
N LEU A 54 0.66 12.90 3.46
CA LEU A 54 1.20 11.57 3.69
C LEU A 54 2.53 11.61 4.43
N ALA A 55 3.43 12.54 4.08
CA ALA A 55 4.75 12.62 4.69
C ALA A 55 4.61 12.95 6.19
N VAL A 56 3.72 13.88 6.52
CA VAL A 56 3.40 14.22 7.91
C VAL A 56 2.68 13.07 8.63
N ALA A 57 1.79 12.35 7.95
CA ALA A 57 1.07 11.22 8.54
C ALA A 57 2.02 10.07 8.91
N LEU A 58 2.93 9.71 8.00
CA LEU A 58 3.96 8.69 8.21
C LEU A 58 4.95 9.07 9.31
N LEU A 59 5.39 10.34 9.35
CA LEU A 59 6.24 10.83 10.43
C LEU A 59 5.58 10.71 11.80
N ARG A 60 4.27 10.97 11.88
CA ARG A 60 3.50 10.91 13.13
C ARG A 60 3.14 9.50 13.58
N SER A 61 2.98 8.58 12.63
CA SER A 61 2.64 7.19 12.95
C SER A 61 3.84 6.42 13.49
N GLY A 62 5.07 6.90 13.24
CA GLY A 62 6.29 6.22 13.65
C GLY A 62 6.47 4.86 12.98
N MET A 63 5.73 4.61 11.89
CA MET A 63 5.77 3.35 11.15
C MET A 63 7.08 3.25 10.37
N THR A 64 7.65 2.04 10.31
CA THR A 64 8.75 1.75 9.40
C THR A 64 8.18 1.74 7.98
N VAL A 65 8.66 2.65 7.14
CA VAL A 65 8.06 2.91 5.84
C VAL A 65 8.92 2.30 4.74
N ASP A 66 8.36 1.30 4.06
CA ASP A 66 8.85 0.85 2.76
C ASP A 66 8.00 1.49 1.65
N GLU A 67 8.65 1.98 0.60
CA GLU A 67 7.98 2.73 -0.48
C GLU A 67 7.01 1.85 -1.27
N ALA A 68 7.37 0.58 -1.51
CA ALA A 68 6.50 -0.36 -2.21
C ALA A 68 5.25 -0.66 -1.38
N SER A 69 5.42 -0.87 -0.07
CA SER A 69 4.33 -1.12 0.88
C SER A 69 3.37 0.09 0.98
N VAL A 70 3.90 1.31 1.02
CA VAL A 70 3.08 2.54 0.99
C VAL A 70 2.29 2.64 -0.33
N THR A 71 2.96 2.44 -1.45
CA THR A 71 2.32 2.54 -2.77
C THR A 71 1.20 1.53 -2.91
N ALA A 72 1.42 0.30 -2.45
CA ALA A 72 0.44 -0.77 -2.46
C ALA A 72 -0.77 -0.44 -1.55
N ALA A 73 -0.52 0.03 -0.32
CA ALA A 73 -1.57 0.45 0.61
C ALA A 73 -2.40 1.63 0.09
N LEU A 74 -1.76 2.64 -0.52
CA LEU A 74 -2.48 3.77 -1.13
C LEU A 74 -3.36 3.32 -2.28
N ARG A 75 -2.86 2.45 -3.16
CA ARG A 75 -3.67 1.87 -4.26
C ARG A 75 -4.85 1.08 -3.71
N HIS A 76 -4.66 0.34 -2.63
CA HIS A 76 -5.75 -0.38 -1.98
C HIS A 76 -6.81 0.59 -1.42
N LEU A 77 -6.40 1.61 -0.67
CA LEU A 77 -7.31 2.62 -0.11
C LEU A 77 -8.03 3.44 -1.17
N GLU A 78 -7.39 3.73 -2.31
CA GLU A 78 -8.00 4.42 -3.44
C GLU A 78 -9.04 3.52 -4.13
N ARG A 79 -8.71 2.25 -4.40
CA ARG A 79 -9.66 1.27 -4.97
C ARG A 79 -10.88 1.06 -4.06
N ASP A 80 -10.66 1.07 -2.74
CA ASP A 80 -11.71 0.97 -1.74
C ASP A 80 -12.49 2.30 -1.53
N GLY A 81 -12.12 3.37 -2.23
CA GLY A 81 -12.79 4.68 -2.15
C GLY A 81 -12.61 5.38 -0.79
N CYS A 82 -11.59 5.01 -0.02
CA CYS A 82 -11.26 5.63 1.27
C CYS A 82 -10.50 6.95 1.11
N ILE A 83 -9.74 7.09 0.01
CA ILE A 83 -8.99 8.28 -0.35
C ILE A 83 -9.23 8.66 -1.82
N GLU A 84 -9.04 9.93 -2.14
CA GLU A 84 -9.16 10.47 -3.51
C GLU A 84 -8.26 11.70 -3.71
N HIS A 85 -8.14 12.16 -4.95
CA HIS A 85 -7.41 13.37 -5.32
C HIS A 85 -5.95 13.37 -4.82
N LEU A 86 -5.18 12.34 -5.19
CA LEU A 86 -3.76 12.25 -4.88
C LEU A 86 -2.97 13.25 -5.72
N VAL A 87 -2.28 14.18 -5.05
CA VAL A 87 -1.48 15.24 -5.65
C VAL A 87 -0.04 15.14 -5.14
N PRO A 88 0.94 14.89 -6.02
CA PRO A 88 2.34 14.95 -5.63
C PRO A 88 2.77 16.39 -5.37
N LEU A 89 3.56 16.58 -4.32
CA LEU A 89 4.15 17.85 -3.92
C LEU A 89 5.59 17.95 -4.40
N THR A 90 6.10 19.17 -4.52
CA THR A 90 7.45 19.45 -5.06
C THR A 90 8.59 18.94 -4.16
N ASP A 91 8.30 18.68 -2.89
CA ASP A 91 9.23 18.15 -1.90
C ASP A 91 9.22 16.61 -1.82
N GLY A 92 8.45 15.94 -2.69
CA GLY A 92 8.28 14.49 -2.68
C GLY A 92 7.17 14.01 -1.75
N GLY A 93 6.46 14.90 -1.05
CA GLY A 93 5.25 14.56 -0.30
C GLY A 93 4.05 14.26 -1.20
N LEU A 94 3.02 13.65 -0.62
CA LEU A 94 1.72 13.46 -1.28
C LEU A 94 0.63 14.13 -0.45
N LEU A 95 -0.19 14.95 -1.12
CA LEU A 95 -1.42 15.48 -0.58
C LEU A 95 -2.60 14.67 -1.13
N MET A 96 -3.55 14.29 -0.29
CA MET A 96 -4.75 13.57 -0.70
C MET A 96 -5.96 13.99 0.11
N SER A 97 -7.16 13.69 -0.39
CA SER A 97 -8.42 13.89 0.33
C SER A 97 -8.89 12.57 0.92
N VAL A 98 -9.28 12.58 2.20
CA VAL A 98 -9.90 11.42 2.84
C VAL A 98 -11.42 11.55 2.68
N THR A 99 -12.05 10.53 2.10
CA THR A 99 -13.49 10.53 1.81
C THR A 99 -14.30 10.36 3.10
N ALA A 100 -15.61 10.63 3.04
CA ALA A 100 -16.51 10.30 4.15
C ALA A 100 -16.46 8.79 4.48
N HIS A 101 -16.39 7.95 3.46
CA HIS A 101 -16.28 6.50 3.60
C HIS A 101 -15.01 6.08 4.36
N GLY A 102 -13.85 6.68 4.04
CA GLY A 102 -12.60 6.42 4.76
C GLY A 102 -12.68 6.78 6.25
N ILE A 103 -13.33 7.91 6.57
CA ILE A 103 -13.56 8.35 7.96
C ILE A 103 -14.51 7.39 8.70
N GLU A 104 -15.58 6.95 8.05
CA GLU A 104 -16.55 6.02 8.61
C GLU A 104 -15.95 4.64 8.87
N ARG A 105 -15.19 4.10 7.90
CA ARG A 105 -14.48 2.82 8.03
C ARG A 105 -13.63 2.80 9.29
N LEU A 106 -12.82 3.85 9.50
CA LEU A 106 -11.99 3.96 10.70
C LEU A 106 -12.82 4.05 11.98
N SER A 107 -13.94 4.78 11.95
CA SER A 107 -14.83 4.92 13.10
C SER A 107 -15.47 3.59 13.51
N HIS A 108 -15.80 2.74 12.54
CA HIS A 108 -16.30 1.39 12.78
C HIS A 108 -15.20 0.45 13.32
N THR A 109 -13.99 0.53 12.77
CA THR A 109 -12.82 -0.23 13.24
C THR A 109 -12.48 0.15 14.69
N ALA A 110 -12.36 1.44 15.00
CA ALA A 110 -12.08 1.94 16.34
C ALA A 110 -13.14 1.53 17.38
N ARG A 111 -14.43 1.59 17.00
CA ARG A 111 -15.52 1.11 17.88
C ARG A 111 -15.43 -0.39 18.15
N ARG A 112 -15.06 -1.18 17.15
CA ARG A 112 -14.92 -2.63 17.28
C ARG A 112 -13.79 -3.00 18.25
N TYR A 113 -12.64 -2.31 18.20
CA TYR A 113 -11.54 -2.52 19.14
C TYR A 113 -11.87 -2.07 20.57
N VAL A 114 -12.56 -0.93 20.75
CA VAL A 114 -12.95 -0.46 22.09
C VAL A 114 -13.96 -1.41 22.76
N LEU A 115 -14.89 -1.98 21.99
CA LEU A 115 -15.86 -2.95 22.52
C LEU A 115 -15.22 -4.32 22.83
N ASP A 116 -14.23 -4.75 22.05
CA ASP A 116 -13.54 -6.03 22.26
C ASP A 116 -12.57 -6.01 23.47
N VAL A 117 -12.02 -4.82 23.80
CA VAL A 117 -11.18 -4.62 24.98
C VAL A 117 -12.00 -4.35 26.25
N ALA A 118 -13.18 -3.73 26.15
CA ALA A 118 -14.06 -3.46 27.29
C ALA A 118 -14.94 -4.66 27.69
N GLY A 119 -14.95 -5.73 26.89
CA GLY A 119 -15.70 -6.97 27.15
C GLY A 119 -14.89 -8.10 27.80
N LYS A 120 -13.63 -7.87 28.19
CA LYS A 120 -12.78 -8.84 28.89
C LYS A 120 -12.59 -8.48 30.35
#